data_AF-A0A8J4SLB2-F1
#
_entry.id   AF-A0A8J4SLB2-F1
#
_cell.length_a   1.000
_cell.length_b   1.000
_cell.length_c   1.000
_cell.angle_alpha   90.00
_cell.angle_beta   90.00
_cell.angle_gamma   90.00
#
_symmetry.space_group_name_H-M   'P 1'
#
loop_
_entity.id
_entity.type
_entity.pdbx_description
1 polymer ?
#
loop_
_entity_poly.entity_id
_entity_poly.type
_entity_poly.pdbx_seq_one_letter_code
_entity_poly.pdbx_strand_id
1 'polypeptide(L)'
;MSKYMVDGVERKTPVPPKVSTSKEGKMERKRSAGDVQGAGAVDEDVFRASFVPSTSITAYSSKELSDIIGRVKDNLSVDAEEWEKRVDALKTLRAVVANGAIQFEDFVPLLKTVETSVGSCLRDLRSSVVREACITVAYLSQELRNRFDRFAETVLPDLIALMSNSAKVMATSGIVAIRFILENTHSHRLLPILTSSMTCKSNVTRK
;
A
#
# COMPACT_ATOMS: atom_id res chain seq x y z
N MET A 1 -26.12 64.11 31.65
CA MET A 1 -26.08 65.59 31.68
C MET A 1 -25.35 66.02 32.95
N SER A 2 -24.34 66.90 32.83
CA SER A 2 -23.56 67.54 33.92
C SER A 2 -22.56 66.65 34.67
N LYS A 3 -21.30 67.03 34.94
CA LYS A 3 -20.53 68.27 34.69
C LYS A 3 -19.03 67.95 34.89
N TYR A 4 -18.18 68.65 34.16
CA TYR A 4 -16.72 68.76 34.31
C TYR A 4 -16.30 69.30 35.69
N MET A 5 -15.17 68.86 36.27
CA MET A 5 -13.87 69.58 36.33
C MET A 5 -12.84 68.95 37.30
N VAL A 6 -11.62 68.75 36.78
CA VAL A 6 -10.23 68.77 37.34
C VAL A 6 -9.94 68.22 38.75
N ASP A 7 -8.93 67.34 38.86
CA ASP A 7 -7.58 67.81 39.23
C ASP A 7 -6.49 66.76 38.93
N GLY A 8 -5.37 67.26 38.42
CA GLY A 8 -4.23 66.46 37.96
C GLY A 8 -3.22 66.18 39.07
N VAL A 9 -2.74 64.94 39.12
CA VAL A 9 -1.50 64.58 39.83
C VAL A 9 -0.75 63.56 38.99
N GLU A 10 0.33 64.03 38.36
CA GLU A 10 1.31 63.23 37.63
C GLU A 10 2.06 62.31 38.61
N ARG A 11 1.88 60.99 38.47
CA ARG A 11 2.70 59.98 39.18
C ARG A 11 3.69 59.36 38.20
N LYS A 12 4.98 59.57 38.48
CA LYS A 12 6.13 59.02 37.77
C LYS A 12 6.11 57.48 37.80
N THR A 13 6.21 56.87 36.62
CA THR A 13 6.40 55.43 36.42
C THR A 13 7.87 55.04 36.62
N PRO A 14 8.17 53.87 37.24
CA PRO A 14 9.50 53.28 37.15
C PRO A 14 9.65 52.44 35.87
N VAL A 15 10.76 52.66 35.19
CA VAL A 15 11.22 51.97 33.96
C VAL A 15 11.55 50.49 34.24
N PRO A 16 11.15 49.53 33.39
CA PRO A 16 11.76 48.20 33.36
C PRO A 16 12.93 48.18 32.34
N PRO A 17 14.03 47.45 32.62
CA PRO A 17 15.21 47.44 31.77
C PRO A 17 15.01 46.61 30.50
N LYS A 18 15.50 47.13 29.36
CA LYS A 18 15.75 46.36 28.14
C LYS A 18 17.06 45.60 28.29
N VAL A 19 17.03 44.27 28.22
CA VAL A 19 18.20 43.47 27.83
C VAL A 19 17.76 42.42 26.82
N SER A 20 18.45 42.48 25.70
CA SER A 20 18.36 41.65 24.50
C SER A 20 18.95 40.24 24.70
N THR A 21 18.80 39.46 23.64
CA THR A 21 19.55 38.25 23.25
C THR A 21 19.13 36.90 23.85
N SER A 22 18.19 36.31 23.12
CA SER A 22 17.90 34.89 22.98
C SER A 22 19.13 34.07 22.58
N LYS A 23 19.42 33.02 23.36
CA LYS A 23 20.09 31.79 22.92
C LYS A 23 19.57 30.61 23.76
N GLU A 24 18.48 29.98 23.32
CA GLU A 24 18.07 28.68 23.84
C GLU A 24 18.81 27.57 23.09
N GLY A 25 19.35 26.64 23.88
CA GLY A 25 20.16 25.51 23.43
C GLY A 25 19.37 24.58 22.51
N LYS A 26 19.98 24.28 21.37
CA LYS A 26 19.51 23.28 20.40
C LYS A 26 19.72 21.89 21.01
N MET A 27 18.71 21.38 21.71
CA MET A 27 18.67 19.99 22.14
C MET A 27 18.55 19.09 20.90
N GLU A 28 19.60 18.32 20.71
CA GLU A 28 19.82 17.38 19.62
C GLU A 28 18.75 16.27 19.64
N ARG A 29 17.68 16.43 18.86
CA ARG A 29 16.76 15.31 18.58
C ARG A 29 17.40 14.39 17.55
N LYS A 30 18.19 13.46 18.05
CA LYS A 30 18.58 12.23 17.35
C LYS A 30 17.28 11.51 16.94
N ARG A 31 16.86 11.66 15.68
CA ARG A 31 15.72 10.91 15.14
C ARG A 31 16.15 9.45 15.05
N SER A 32 15.76 8.67 16.05
CA SER A 32 15.73 7.22 15.95
C SER A 32 14.75 6.84 14.85
N ALA A 33 15.26 6.14 13.83
CA ALA A 33 14.45 5.43 12.87
C ALA A 33 13.64 4.36 13.62
N GLY A 34 12.31 4.47 13.62
CA GLY A 34 11.47 3.49 14.30
C GLY A 34 10.08 3.93 14.70
N ASP A 35 9.52 5.00 14.13
CA ASP A 35 8.14 5.37 14.46
C ASP A 35 7.37 5.84 13.22
N VAL A 36 6.80 4.87 12.48
CA VAL A 36 5.82 5.11 11.41
C VAL A 36 4.44 4.60 11.86
N GLN A 37 4.19 4.45 13.16
CA GLN A 37 2.88 4.07 13.70
C GLN A 37 1.97 5.31 13.83
N GLY A 38 1.62 5.87 12.67
CA GLY A 38 0.53 6.83 12.54
C GLY A 38 -0.70 6.15 11.93
N ALA A 39 -1.90 6.50 12.39
CA ALA A 39 -3.17 6.02 11.86
C ALA A 39 -3.16 5.91 10.31
N GLY A 40 -3.54 4.74 9.78
CA GLY A 40 -3.50 4.44 8.35
C GLY A 40 -2.19 3.85 7.82
N ALA A 41 -1.21 3.55 8.68
CA ALA A 41 -0.12 2.64 8.30
C ALA A 41 -0.68 1.22 8.13
N VAL A 42 -0.34 0.57 7.02
CA VAL A 42 -0.66 -0.83 6.83
C VAL A 42 0.60 -1.63 7.13
N ASP A 43 0.54 -2.43 8.19
CA ASP A 43 1.64 -3.29 8.63
C ASP A 43 1.52 -4.69 8.01
N GLU A 44 2.62 -5.42 7.98
CA GLU A 44 2.67 -6.78 7.44
C GLU A 44 1.74 -7.76 8.14
N ASP A 45 1.57 -7.62 9.45
CA ASP A 45 0.67 -8.48 10.22
C ASP A 45 -0.78 -8.31 9.74
N VAL A 46 -1.17 -7.12 9.30
CA VAL A 46 -2.49 -6.84 8.75
C VAL A 46 -2.67 -7.54 7.40
N PHE A 47 -1.63 -7.57 6.57
CA PHE A 47 -1.62 -8.33 5.32
C PHE A 47 -1.78 -9.82 5.60
N ARG A 48 -0.96 -10.38 6.50
CA ARG A 48 -1.01 -11.80 6.89
C ARG A 48 -2.38 -12.21 7.43
N ALA A 49 -2.99 -11.37 8.28
CA ALA A 49 -4.35 -11.60 8.78
C ALA A 49 -5.43 -11.55 7.68
N SER A 50 -5.15 -10.90 6.54
CA SER A 50 -6.09 -10.73 5.41
C SER A 50 -5.85 -11.69 4.25
N PHE A 51 -4.80 -12.52 4.31
CA PHE A 51 -4.41 -13.43 3.23
C PHE A 51 -5.49 -14.46 2.92
N VAL A 52 -6.05 -15.09 3.94
CA VAL A 52 -7.13 -16.07 3.79
C VAL A 52 -8.45 -15.38 4.11
N PRO A 53 -9.30 -15.10 3.11
CA PRO A 53 -10.64 -14.58 3.37
C PRO A 53 -11.48 -15.58 4.16
N SER A 54 -12.50 -15.10 4.86
CA SER A 54 -13.45 -15.96 5.60
C SER A 54 -14.22 -16.93 4.70
N THR A 55 -14.32 -16.63 3.41
CA THR A 55 -15.00 -17.48 2.42
C THR A 55 -14.08 -18.59 1.95
N SER A 56 -14.53 -19.84 2.06
CA SER A 56 -13.86 -20.99 1.45
C SER A 56 -14.43 -21.27 0.06
N ILE A 57 -13.55 -21.39 -0.93
CA ILE A 57 -13.89 -21.71 -2.32
C ILE A 57 -12.88 -22.75 -2.79
N THR A 58 -13.34 -23.95 -3.09
CA THR A 58 -12.50 -25.07 -3.52
C THR A 58 -12.92 -25.48 -4.93
N ALA A 59 -11.94 -25.71 -5.81
CA ALA A 59 -12.18 -26.33 -7.10
C ALA A 59 -11.93 -27.84 -6.99
N TYR A 60 -12.85 -28.65 -7.52
CA TYR A 60 -12.77 -30.11 -7.49
C TYR A 60 -12.30 -30.70 -8.84
N SER A 61 -12.13 -29.86 -9.86
CA SER A 61 -11.62 -30.25 -11.19
C SER A 61 -10.89 -29.09 -11.88
N SER A 62 -10.04 -29.40 -12.87
CA SER A 62 -9.37 -28.37 -13.69
C SER A 62 -10.38 -27.48 -14.44
N LYS A 63 -11.49 -28.07 -14.91
CA LYS A 63 -12.57 -27.32 -15.56
C LYS A 63 -13.20 -26.31 -14.59
N GLU A 64 -13.55 -26.75 -13.39
CA GLU A 64 -14.13 -25.86 -12.38
C GLU A 64 -13.16 -24.76 -11.95
N LEU A 65 -11.87 -25.08 -11.80
CA LEU A 65 -10.84 -24.07 -11.54
C LEU A 65 -10.79 -23.03 -12.66
N SER A 66 -10.82 -23.46 -13.92
CA SER A 66 -10.85 -22.57 -15.08
C SER A 66 -12.09 -21.67 -15.08
N ASP A 67 -13.26 -22.22 -14.78
CA ASP A 67 -14.52 -21.47 -14.70
C ASP A 67 -14.51 -20.46 -13.54
N ILE A 68 -13.93 -20.81 -12.39
CA ILE A 68 -13.77 -19.90 -11.26
C ILE A 68 -12.81 -18.76 -11.60
N ILE A 69 -11.63 -19.07 -12.15
CA ILE A 69 -10.63 -18.05 -12.51
C ILE A 69 -11.16 -17.16 -13.66
N GLY A 70 -11.89 -17.73 -14.61
CA GLY A 70 -12.60 -16.97 -15.66
C GLY A 70 -13.56 -15.95 -15.07
N ARG A 71 -14.42 -16.36 -14.13
CA ARG A 71 -15.33 -15.43 -13.43
C ARG A 71 -14.58 -14.37 -12.61
N VAL A 72 -13.47 -14.74 -11.97
CA VAL A 72 -12.60 -13.76 -11.28
C VAL A 72 -12.10 -12.71 -12.27
N LYS A 73 -11.56 -13.13 -13.41
CA LYS A 73 -11.06 -12.24 -14.46
C LYS A 73 -12.14 -11.26 -14.94
N ASP A 74 -13.33 -11.78 -15.21
CA ASP A 74 -14.46 -10.97 -15.70
C ASP A 74 -14.86 -9.94 -14.63
N ASN A 75 -14.98 -10.35 -13.37
CA ASN A 75 -15.32 -9.47 -12.25
C ASN A 75 -14.24 -8.44 -11.92
N LEU A 76 -12.95 -8.71 -12.22
CA LEU A 76 -11.88 -7.71 -12.09
C LEU A 76 -11.92 -6.69 -13.23
N SER A 77 -12.55 -7.04 -14.35
CA SER A 77 -12.57 -6.24 -15.58
C SER A 77 -13.87 -5.46 -15.79
N VAL A 78 -14.81 -5.53 -14.84
CA VAL A 78 -16.04 -4.73 -14.80
C VAL A 78 -15.74 -3.23 -14.75
N ASP A 79 -16.78 -2.40 -14.95
CA ASP A 79 -16.66 -0.95 -14.87
C ASP A 79 -16.11 -0.48 -13.51
N ALA A 80 -15.37 0.65 -13.52
CA ALA A 80 -14.70 1.17 -12.33
C ALA A 80 -15.66 1.62 -11.21
N GLU A 81 -16.96 1.74 -11.51
CA GLU A 81 -18.00 2.04 -10.52
C GLU A 81 -18.34 0.81 -9.66
N GLU A 82 -18.17 -0.41 -10.20
CA GLU A 82 -18.43 -1.67 -9.49
C GLU A 82 -17.21 -2.14 -8.67
N TRP A 83 -16.57 -1.21 -7.96
CA TRP A 83 -15.32 -1.45 -7.24
C TRP A 83 -15.43 -2.55 -6.17
N GLU A 84 -16.61 -2.73 -5.56
CA GLU A 84 -16.88 -3.81 -4.59
C GLU A 84 -16.75 -5.19 -5.24
N LYS A 85 -17.25 -5.36 -6.48
CA LYS A 85 -17.11 -6.61 -7.21
C LYS A 85 -15.65 -6.94 -7.50
N ARG A 86 -14.83 -5.93 -7.83
CA ARG A 86 -13.38 -6.12 -8.01
C ARG A 86 -12.71 -6.56 -6.71
N VAL A 87 -13.06 -5.96 -5.58
CA VAL A 87 -12.56 -6.35 -4.25
C VAL A 87 -12.94 -7.79 -3.93
N ASP A 88 -14.18 -8.18 -4.19
CA ASP A 88 -14.65 -9.55 -3.92
C ASP A 88 -14.03 -10.57 -4.88
N ALA A 89 -13.74 -10.20 -6.12
CA ALA A 89 -13.00 -11.03 -7.06
C ALA A 89 -11.56 -11.27 -6.60
N LEU A 90 -10.88 -10.24 -6.06
CA LEU A 90 -9.55 -10.36 -5.47
C LEU A 90 -9.55 -11.30 -4.26
N LYS A 91 -10.55 -11.20 -3.38
CA LYS A 91 -10.73 -12.14 -2.26
C LYS A 91 -10.99 -13.56 -2.77
N THR A 92 -11.85 -13.71 -3.76
CA THR A 92 -12.17 -15.02 -4.37
C THR A 92 -10.91 -15.69 -4.92
N LEU A 93 -10.04 -14.93 -5.61
CA LEU A 93 -8.76 -15.44 -6.07
C LEU A 93 -7.90 -16.00 -4.93
N ARG A 94 -7.80 -15.27 -3.81
CA ARG A 94 -7.05 -15.75 -2.63
C ARG A 94 -7.69 -16.97 -1.99
N ALA A 95 -9.01 -16.99 -1.85
CA ALA A 95 -9.75 -18.13 -1.28
C ALA A 95 -9.49 -19.42 -2.09
N VAL A 96 -9.51 -19.33 -3.41
CA VAL A 96 -9.26 -20.47 -4.31
C VAL A 96 -7.82 -20.98 -4.17
N VAL A 97 -6.85 -20.06 -4.12
CA VAL A 97 -5.43 -20.39 -3.87
C VAL A 97 -5.23 -21.05 -2.50
N ALA A 98 -5.89 -20.53 -1.45
CA ALA A 98 -5.84 -21.09 -0.09
C ALA A 98 -6.38 -22.52 0.00
N ASN A 99 -7.33 -22.88 -0.87
CA ASN A 99 -7.90 -24.23 -0.94
C ASN A 99 -7.18 -25.13 -1.96
N GLY A 100 -5.90 -24.86 -2.23
CA GLY A 100 -5.04 -25.79 -2.97
C GLY A 100 -5.09 -25.66 -4.50
N ALA A 101 -5.63 -24.58 -5.06
CA ALA A 101 -5.65 -24.38 -6.51
C ALA A 101 -4.24 -24.41 -7.16
N ILE A 102 -3.19 -24.06 -6.40
CA ILE A 102 -1.79 -24.10 -6.86
C ILE A 102 -1.26 -25.51 -7.18
N GLN A 103 -2.00 -26.55 -6.79
CA GLN A 103 -1.68 -27.96 -7.05
C GLN A 103 -2.12 -28.40 -8.46
N PHE A 104 -3.04 -27.67 -9.10
CA PHE A 104 -3.45 -27.94 -10.47
C PHE A 104 -2.39 -27.45 -11.44
N GLU A 105 -2.04 -28.28 -12.43
CA GLU A 105 -1.02 -27.96 -13.45
C GLU A 105 -1.39 -26.71 -14.26
N ASP A 106 -2.68 -26.55 -14.55
CA ASP A 106 -3.23 -25.44 -15.34
C ASP A 106 -3.31 -24.11 -14.57
N PHE A 107 -3.03 -24.11 -13.26
CA PHE A 107 -3.20 -22.92 -12.43
C PHE A 107 -2.30 -21.75 -12.86
N VAL A 108 -1.02 -22.02 -13.16
CA VAL A 108 -0.10 -20.96 -13.57
C VAL A 108 -0.51 -20.32 -14.91
N PRO A 109 -0.88 -21.10 -15.96
CA PRO A 109 -1.52 -20.58 -17.16
C PRO A 109 -2.77 -19.73 -16.87
N LEU A 110 -3.66 -20.20 -16.00
CA LEU A 110 -4.88 -19.48 -15.63
C LEU A 110 -4.56 -18.17 -14.89
N LEU A 111 -3.60 -18.18 -13.97
CA LEU A 111 -3.16 -16.99 -13.24
C LEU A 111 -2.61 -15.90 -14.17
N LYS A 112 -1.94 -16.29 -15.26
CA LYS A 112 -1.48 -15.34 -16.29
C LYS A 112 -2.64 -14.59 -16.94
N THR A 113 -3.82 -15.19 -17.04
CA THR A 113 -4.99 -14.54 -17.67
C THR A 113 -5.59 -13.42 -16.82
N VAL A 114 -5.37 -13.43 -15.51
CA VAL A 114 -5.86 -12.40 -14.57
C VAL A 114 -4.84 -11.29 -14.31
N GLU A 115 -3.59 -11.46 -14.74
CA GLU A 115 -2.47 -10.56 -14.48
C GLU A 115 -2.76 -9.10 -14.84
N THR A 116 -3.24 -8.84 -16.06
CA THR A 116 -3.59 -7.49 -16.52
C THR A 116 -4.73 -6.87 -15.70
N SER A 117 -5.71 -7.68 -15.31
CA SER A 117 -6.88 -7.22 -14.53
C SER A 117 -6.51 -6.96 -13.06
N VAL A 118 -5.54 -7.70 -12.49
CA VAL A 118 -4.96 -7.37 -11.18
C VAL A 118 -4.12 -6.09 -11.26
N GLY A 119 -3.33 -5.92 -12.33
CA GLY A 119 -2.57 -4.70 -12.59
C GLY A 119 -3.46 -3.46 -12.71
N SER A 120 -4.66 -3.56 -13.31
CA SER A 120 -5.60 -2.43 -13.35
C SER A 120 -6.13 -2.07 -11.95
N CYS A 121 -6.34 -3.05 -11.06
CA CYS A 121 -6.74 -2.83 -9.68
C CYS A 121 -5.65 -2.11 -8.85
N LEU A 122 -4.37 -2.35 -9.14
CA LEU A 122 -3.26 -1.63 -8.51
C LEU A 122 -3.20 -0.14 -8.90
N ARG A 123 -3.80 0.22 -10.04
CA ARG A 123 -3.89 1.61 -10.54
C ARG A 123 -5.24 2.28 -10.22
N ASP A 124 -6.08 1.65 -9.40
CA ASP A 124 -7.40 2.18 -9.06
C ASP A 124 -7.30 3.45 -8.19
N LEU A 125 -8.26 4.37 -8.34
CA LEU A 125 -8.30 5.60 -7.55
C LEU A 125 -8.77 5.36 -6.11
N ARG A 126 -9.37 4.21 -5.82
CA ARG A 126 -9.89 3.86 -4.49
C ARG A 126 -8.85 3.06 -3.71
N SER A 127 -8.48 3.57 -2.54
CA SER A 127 -7.52 2.91 -1.65
C SER A 127 -7.97 1.52 -1.23
N SER A 128 -9.27 1.26 -1.14
CA SER A 128 -9.83 -0.07 -0.85
C SER A 128 -9.46 -1.10 -1.92
N VAL A 129 -9.61 -0.77 -3.20
CA VAL A 129 -9.29 -1.66 -4.32
C VAL A 129 -7.78 -1.89 -4.39
N VAL A 130 -7.00 -0.80 -4.31
CA VAL A 130 -5.53 -0.88 -4.35
C VAL A 130 -4.98 -1.71 -3.18
N ARG A 131 -5.47 -1.48 -1.96
CA ARG A 131 -5.06 -2.25 -0.78
C ARG A 131 -5.39 -3.72 -0.93
N GLU A 132 -6.60 -4.05 -1.37
CA GLU A 132 -7.00 -5.43 -1.61
C GLU A 132 -6.12 -6.11 -2.67
N ALA A 133 -5.79 -5.39 -3.75
CA ALA A 133 -4.92 -5.88 -4.81
C ALA A 133 -3.49 -6.13 -4.29
N CYS A 134 -2.96 -5.22 -3.46
CA CYS A 134 -1.65 -5.38 -2.81
C CYS A 134 -1.63 -6.62 -1.90
N ILE A 135 -2.68 -6.84 -1.10
CA ILE A 135 -2.80 -8.04 -0.24
C ILE A 135 -2.82 -9.31 -1.10
N THR A 136 -3.57 -9.33 -2.21
CA THR A 136 -3.59 -10.46 -3.15
C THR A 136 -2.23 -10.72 -3.78
N VAL A 137 -1.53 -9.69 -4.25
CA VAL A 137 -0.19 -9.84 -4.83
C VAL A 137 0.80 -10.38 -3.80
N ALA A 138 0.78 -9.86 -2.58
CA ALA A 138 1.64 -10.34 -1.50
C ALA A 138 1.38 -11.82 -1.16
N TYR A 139 0.10 -12.20 -1.06
CA TYR A 139 -0.30 -13.58 -0.82
C TYR A 139 0.13 -14.52 -1.95
N LEU A 140 -0.12 -14.15 -3.21
CA LEU A 140 0.30 -14.93 -4.36
C LEU A 140 1.82 -15.11 -4.41
N SER A 141 2.59 -14.07 -4.11
CA SER A 141 4.05 -14.19 -4.03
C SER A 141 4.49 -15.19 -2.94
N GLN A 142 3.83 -15.19 -1.78
CA GLN A 142 4.13 -16.15 -0.71
C GLN A 142 3.83 -17.60 -1.11
N GLU A 143 2.71 -17.85 -1.78
CA GLU A 143 2.26 -19.21 -2.15
C GLU A 143 2.97 -19.76 -3.40
N LEU A 144 3.22 -18.91 -4.41
CA LEU A 144 3.85 -19.34 -5.66
C LEU A 144 5.38 -19.26 -5.65
N ARG A 145 5.98 -18.49 -4.72
CA ARG A 145 7.43 -18.31 -4.60
C ARG A 145 8.06 -17.86 -5.92
N ASN A 146 9.00 -18.65 -6.45
CA ASN A 146 9.68 -18.37 -7.71
C ASN A 146 8.79 -18.56 -8.95
N ARG A 147 7.65 -19.27 -8.85
CA ARG A 147 6.66 -19.38 -9.95
C ARG A 147 5.90 -18.07 -10.18
N PHE A 148 6.05 -17.10 -9.28
CA PHE A 148 5.44 -15.77 -9.36
C PHE A 148 6.29 -14.76 -10.15
N ASP A 149 7.46 -15.13 -10.66
CA ASP A 149 8.44 -14.21 -11.26
C ASP A 149 7.91 -13.37 -12.43
N ARG A 150 7.13 -13.97 -13.34
CA ARG A 150 6.53 -13.28 -14.49
C ARG A 150 5.45 -12.29 -14.05
N PHE A 151 4.58 -12.74 -13.17
CA PHE A 151 3.51 -11.90 -12.61
C PHE A 151 4.11 -10.72 -11.83
N ALA A 152 5.11 -10.99 -10.99
CA ALA A 152 5.84 -9.99 -10.24
C ALA A 152 6.44 -8.93 -11.16
N GLU A 153 7.12 -9.33 -12.24
CA GLU A 153 7.71 -8.40 -13.20
C GLU A 153 6.70 -7.39 -13.76
N THR A 154 5.48 -7.84 -14.09
CA THR A 154 4.43 -6.99 -14.66
C THR A 154 3.86 -6.02 -13.63
N VAL A 155 3.65 -6.46 -12.39
CA VAL A 155 3.02 -5.62 -11.34
C VAL A 155 4.00 -4.75 -10.57
N LEU A 156 5.29 -5.07 -10.58
CA LEU A 156 6.31 -4.33 -9.81
C LEU A 156 6.37 -2.84 -10.19
N PRO A 157 6.29 -2.43 -11.47
CA PRO A 157 6.23 -1.02 -11.84
C PRO A 157 5.03 -0.28 -11.23
N ASP A 158 3.85 -0.90 -11.21
CA ASP A 158 2.65 -0.33 -10.62
C ASP A 158 2.82 -0.18 -9.09
N LEU A 159 3.38 -1.18 -8.42
CA LEU A 159 3.66 -1.12 -6.97
C LEU A 159 4.68 -0.04 -6.62
N ILE A 160 5.73 0.13 -7.44
CA ILE A 160 6.74 1.18 -7.24
C ILE A 160 6.09 2.57 -7.37
N ALA A 161 5.16 2.76 -8.31
CA ALA A 161 4.42 4.00 -8.44
C ALA A 161 3.59 4.32 -7.18
N LEU A 162 2.99 3.30 -6.55
CA LEU A 162 2.22 3.45 -5.31
C LEU A 162 3.06 4.01 -4.16
N MET A 163 4.35 3.68 -4.06
CA MET A 163 5.24 4.18 -2.98
C MET A 163 5.29 5.72 -2.91
N SER A 164 5.08 6.39 -4.04
CA SER A 164 5.10 7.86 -4.16
C SER A 164 3.73 8.52 -4.01
N ASN A 165 2.67 7.73 -3.79
CA ASN A 165 1.32 8.23 -3.63
C ASN A 165 1.15 9.03 -2.33
N SER A 166 0.40 10.14 -2.37
CA SER A 166 0.14 10.98 -1.19
C SER A 166 -0.80 10.32 -0.18
N ALA A 167 -1.66 9.38 -0.61
CA ALA A 167 -2.50 8.60 0.28
C ALA A 167 -1.66 7.55 1.02
N LYS A 168 -1.45 7.76 2.34
CA LYS A 168 -0.62 6.90 3.18
C LYS A 168 -0.94 5.40 3.01
N VAL A 169 -2.23 5.05 3.03
CA VAL A 169 -2.70 3.66 2.89
C VAL A 169 -2.22 3.02 1.58
N MET A 170 -2.27 3.75 0.47
CA MET A 170 -1.82 3.26 -0.84
C MET A 170 -0.30 3.07 -0.86
N ALA A 171 0.44 4.08 -0.38
CA ALA A 171 1.89 4.01 -0.33
C ALA A 171 2.40 2.88 0.56
N THR A 172 1.87 2.72 1.78
CA THR A 172 2.27 1.64 2.68
C THR A 172 1.87 0.27 2.14
N SER A 173 0.70 0.15 1.49
CA SER A 173 0.29 -1.13 0.88
C SER A 173 1.22 -1.56 -0.25
N GLY A 174 1.66 -0.62 -1.09
CA GLY A 174 2.64 -0.88 -2.14
C GLY A 174 4.01 -1.32 -1.59
N ILE A 175 4.51 -0.64 -0.56
CA ILE A 175 5.77 -0.98 0.11
C ILE A 175 5.73 -2.40 0.69
N VAL A 176 4.66 -2.73 1.43
CA VAL A 176 4.49 -4.06 2.02
C VAL A 176 4.42 -5.13 0.93
N ALA A 177 3.64 -4.91 -0.14
CA ALA A 177 3.55 -5.87 -1.24
C ALA A 177 4.91 -6.10 -1.93
N ILE A 178 5.69 -5.04 -2.17
CA ILE A 178 7.05 -5.17 -2.72
C ILE A 178 7.93 -5.99 -1.78
N ARG A 179 7.87 -5.74 -0.46
CA ARG A 179 8.66 -6.49 0.52
C ARG A 179 8.32 -7.99 0.45
N PHE A 180 7.05 -8.37 0.38
CA PHE A 180 6.65 -9.76 0.17
C PHE A 180 7.22 -10.33 -1.13
N ILE A 181 7.18 -9.59 -2.25
CA ILE A 181 7.77 -10.05 -3.52
C ILE A 181 9.26 -10.34 -3.38
N LEU A 182 10.02 -9.42 -2.77
CA LEU A 182 11.47 -9.57 -2.62
C LEU A 182 11.85 -10.71 -1.67
N GLU A 183 11.04 -10.96 -0.63
CA GLU A 183 11.26 -12.04 0.33
C GLU A 183 10.92 -13.43 -0.22
N ASN A 184 9.93 -13.53 -1.12
CA ASN A 184 9.38 -14.82 -1.54
C ASN A 184 9.70 -15.20 -2.99
N THR A 185 10.00 -14.22 -3.86
CA THR A 185 10.23 -14.42 -5.29
C THR A 185 11.64 -13.96 -5.68
N HIS A 186 12.58 -14.89 -5.71
CA HIS A 186 13.97 -14.61 -6.05
C HIS A 186 14.21 -14.81 -7.56
N SER A 187 14.06 -13.74 -8.33
CA SER A 187 14.30 -13.76 -9.78
C SER A 187 15.20 -12.62 -10.23
N HIS A 188 16.21 -12.95 -11.04
CA HIS A 188 17.13 -11.98 -11.67
C HIS A 188 16.39 -10.95 -12.54
N ARG A 189 15.16 -11.28 -12.97
CA ARG A 189 14.31 -10.44 -13.82
C ARG A 189 13.76 -9.22 -13.07
N LEU A 190 13.70 -9.27 -11.75
CA LEU A 190 13.24 -8.16 -10.92
C LEU A 190 14.33 -7.11 -10.71
N LEU A 191 15.61 -7.50 -10.81
CA LEU A 191 16.75 -6.61 -10.53
C LEU A 191 16.80 -5.37 -11.44
N PRO A 192 16.60 -5.46 -12.78
CA PRO A 192 16.62 -4.28 -13.64
C PRO A 192 15.51 -3.29 -13.31
N ILE A 193 14.33 -3.77 -12.93
CA ILE A 193 13.17 -2.93 -12.60
C ILE A 193 13.43 -2.14 -11.31
N LEU A 194 13.93 -2.83 -10.28
CA LEU A 194 14.32 -2.21 -9.01
C LEU A 194 15.47 -1.22 -9.20
N THR A 195 16.50 -1.59 -9.97
CA THR A 195 17.66 -0.71 -10.20
C THR A 195 17.25 0.55 -10.97
N SER A 196 16.37 0.41 -11.96
CA SER A 196 15.86 1.54 -12.74
C SER A 196 15.06 2.51 -11.87
N SER A 197 14.23 2.01 -10.94
CA SER A 197 13.46 2.87 -10.05
C SER A 197 14.32 3.65 -9.06
N MET A 198 15.47 3.11 -8.63
CA MET A 198 16.42 3.83 -7.76
C MET A 198 17.11 5.02 -8.45
N THR A 199 17.12 5.05 -9.79
CA THR A 199 17.67 6.17 -10.58
C THR A 199 16.64 7.28 -10.87
N CYS A 200 15.34 7.00 -10.68
CA CYS A 200 14.26 7.96 -10.90
C CYS A 200 14.17 9.01 -9.77
N LYS A 201 13.76 10.23 -10.14
CA LYS A 201 13.97 11.50 -9.41
C LYS A 201 13.25 11.67 -8.05
N SER A 202 12.50 10.68 -7.55
CA SER A 202 11.75 10.78 -6.29
C SER A 202 12.57 10.31 -5.08
N ASN A 203 12.84 11.22 -4.13
CA ASN A 203 13.55 10.91 -2.86
C ASN A 203 12.84 9.84 -2.01
N VAL A 204 11.52 9.66 -2.18
CA VAL A 204 10.71 8.63 -1.51
C VAL A 204 10.95 7.23 -2.09
N THR A 205 11.19 7.13 -3.40
CA THR A 205 11.47 5.84 -4.06
C THR A 205 12.91 5.36 -3.83
N ARG A 206 13.82 6.28 -3.46
CA ARG A 206 15.24 5.98 -3.20
C ARG A 206 15.50 5.42 -1.80
N LYS A 207 14.66 5.76 -0.81
CA LYS A 207 14.83 5.36 0.58
C LYS A 207 14.15 4.04 0.86
#